data_AF-A0A3A3GCX4-F1
#
_entry.id   AF-A0A3A3GCX4-F1
#
_cell.length_a   1.000
_cell.length_b   1.000
_cell.length_c   1.000
_cell.angle_alpha   90.00
_cell.angle_beta   90.00
_cell.angle_gamma   90.00
#
_symmetry.space_group_name_H-M   'P 1'
#
loop_
_entity.id
_entity.type
_entity.pdbx_description
1 polymer ?
#
loop_
_entity_poly.entity_id
_entity_poly.type
_entity_poly.pdbx_seq_one_letter_code
_entity_poly.pdbx_strand_id
1 'polypeptide(L)'
;MSREHSYHLILDAIAKMQWNVAMILEAKAVEAEKTRNWMLNHLTETAFVNHKEQISDPLEIHDQIVEVLDGLTKIQLSLARNMKIVLNRGESESMGDGVGGDSFSGDFDSM
;
A
#
# COMPACT_ATOMS: atom_id res chain seq x y z
N MET A 1 12.25 25.49 21.11
CA MET A 1 12.74 24.32 20.33
C MET A 1 13.42 24.83 19.07
N SER A 2 14.61 24.34 18.72
CA SER A 2 15.23 24.71 17.44
C SER A 2 14.53 23.97 16.28
N ARG A 3 14.60 24.55 15.08
CA ARG A 3 14.03 23.95 13.86
C ARG A 3 14.66 22.58 13.57
N GLU A 4 15.96 22.46 13.78
CA GLU A 4 16.74 21.22 13.66
C GLU A 4 16.23 20.13 14.61
N HIS A 5 16.00 20.47 15.88
CA HIS A 5 15.45 19.53 16.86
C HIS A 5 14.06 19.03 16.44
N SER A 6 13.24 19.92 15.86
CA SER A 6 11.91 19.55 15.35
C SER A 6 12.01 18.63 14.13
N TYR A 7 12.95 18.86 13.22
CA TYR A 7 13.18 17.97 12.08
C TYR A 7 13.65 16.58 12.51
N HIS A 8 14.54 16.49 13.49
CA HIS A 8 14.97 15.19 14.04
C HIS A 8 13.81 14.42 14.66
N LEU A 9 12.93 15.08 15.42
CA LEU A 9 11.75 14.43 15.99
C LEU A 9 10.80 13.90 14.90
N ILE A 10 10.60 14.66 13.82
CA ILE A 10 9.71 14.22 12.73
C ILE A 10 10.33 13.05 11.95
N LEU A 11 11.63 13.09 11.65
CA LEU A 11 12.32 11.99 10.96
C LEU A 11 12.29 10.70 11.79
N ASP A 12 12.52 10.79 13.10
CA ASP A 12 12.42 9.65 14.02
C ASP A 12 10.99 9.07 14.05
N ALA A 13 9.96 9.93 14.08
CA ALA A 13 8.58 9.50 14.02
C ALA A 13 8.23 8.80 12.68
N ILE A 14 8.75 9.30 11.55
CA ILE A 14 8.55 8.68 10.23
C ILE A 14 9.23 7.31 10.17
N ALA A 15 10.47 7.20 10.66
CA ALA A 15 11.19 5.92 10.69
C ALA A 15 10.43 4.87 11.50
N LYS A 16 9.88 5.25 12.66
CA LYS A 16 9.02 4.39 13.47
C LYS A 16 7.74 3.98 12.74
N MET A 17 7.11 4.90 12.02
CA MET A 17 5.91 4.61 11.24
C MET A 17 6.20 3.63 10.10
N GLN A 18 7.30 3.83 9.37
CA GLN A 18 7.75 2.92 8.32
C GLN A 18 8.06 1.53 8.85
N TRP A 19 8.73 1.45 10.01
CA TRP A 19 8.99 0.19 10.69
C TRP A 19 7.71 -0.56 11.02
N ASN A 20 6.72 0.13 11.59
CA ASN A 20 5.42 -0.48 11.92
C ASN A 20 4.70 -0.98 10.65
N VAL A 21 4.75 -0.22 9.55
CA VAL A 21 4.17 -0.65 8.27
C VAL A 21 4.90 -1.88 7.73
N ALA A 22 6.22 -1.93 7.80
CA ALA A 22 7.00 -3.10 7.40
C ALA A 22 6.61 -4.36 8.20
N MET A 23 6.47 -4.24 9.52
CA MET A 23 6.01 -5.34 10.39
C MET A 23 4.60 -5.83 10.02
N ILE A 24 3.68 -4.90 9.68
CA ILE A 24 2.33 -5.26 9.23
C ILE A 24 2.38 -6.01 7.91
N LEU A 25 3.19 -5.54 6.95
CA LEU A 25 3.33 -6.16 5.64
C LEU A 25 3.94 -7.56 5.74
N GLU A 26 4.92 -7.77 6.60
CA GLU A 26 5.51 -9.08 6.86
C GLU A 26 4.48 -10.07 7.43
N ALA A 27 3.72 -9.65 8.44
CA ALA A 27 2.64 -10.48 8.99
C ALA A 27 1.58 -10.80 7.93
N LYS A 28 1.23 -9.84 7.07
CA LYS A 28 0.27 -10.03 5.97
C LYS A 28 0.79 -10.96 4.89
N ALA A 29 2.09 -10.95 4.58
CA ALA A 29 2.69 -11.90 3.65
C ALA A 29 2.58 -13.34 4.18
N VAL A 30 2.85 -13.56 5.47
CA VAL A 30 2.70 -14.88 6.11
C VAL A 30 1.24 -15.36 6.11
N GLU A 31 0.29 -14.45 6.36
CA GLU A 31 -1.14 -14.77 6.29
C GLU A 31 -1.56 -15.14 4.86
N ALA A 32 -1.13 -14.37 3.86
CA ALA A 32 -1.42 -14.64 2.45
C ALA A 32 -0.86 -16.00 2.00
N GLU A 33 0.35 -16.36 2.44
CA GLU A 33 0.93 -17.67 2.13
C GLU A 33 0.14 -18.83 2.77
N LYS A 34 -0.34 -18.65 4.01
CA LYS A 34 -1.21 -19.63 4.67
C LYS A 34 -2.52 -19.80 3.92
N THR A 35 -3.17 -18.70 3.53
CA THR A 35 -4.41 -18.73 2.75
C THR A 35 -4.19 -19.44 1.41
N ARG A 36 -3.11 -19.11 0.69
CA ARG A 36 -2.74 -19.81 -0.56
C ARG A 36 -2.56 -21.32 -0.35
N ASN A 37 -1.83 -21.72 0.69
CA ASN A 37 -1.62 -23.14 1.00
C ASN A 37 -2.94 -23.83 1.37
N TRP A 38 -3.82 -23.16 2.11
CA TRP A 38 -5.14 -23.70 2.43
C TRP A 38 -5.96 -23.89 1.15
N MET A 39 -6.03 -22.87 0.29
CA MET A 39 -6.76 -22.90 -0.98
C MET A 39 -6.30 -24.07 -1.87
N LEU A 40 -4.99 -24.23 -2.09
CA LEU A 40 -4.47 -25.29 -2.94
C LEU A 40 -4.77 -26.70 -2.44
N ASN A 41 -4.91 -26.88 -1.13
CA ASN A 41 -5.16 -28.18 -0.52
C ASN A 41 -6.64 -28.48 -0.28
N HIS A 42 -7.51 -27.45 -0.30
CA HIS A 42 -8.92 -27.60 0.11
C HIS A 42 -9.93 -27.13 -0.96
N LEU A 43 -9.55 -26.30 -1.94
CA LEU A 43 -10.39 -25.98 -3.10
C LEU A 43 -10.17 -27.01 -4.21
N THR A 44 -10.52 -28.27 -3.92
CA THR A 44 -10.49 -29.36 -4.91
C THR A 44 -11.87 -29.55 -5.53
N GLU A 45 -11.95 -30.20 -6.70
CA GLU A 45 -13.23 -30.47 -7.40
C GLU A 45 -14.27 -31.14 -6.49
N THR A 46 -13.82 -32.03 -5.60
CA THR A 46 -14.64 -32.78 -4.65
C THR A 46 -15.13 -31.96 -3.45
N ALA A 47 -14.60 -30.75 -3.26
CA ALA A 47 -14.96 -29.87 -2.14
C ALA A 47 -16.28 -29.12 -2.37
N PHE A 48 -16.82 -29.16 -3.60
CA PHE A 48 -18.00 -28.39 -3.99
C PHE A 48 -19.17 -29.29 -4.35
N VAL A 49 -20.39 -28.85 -4.06
CA VAL A 49 -21.60 -29.64 -4.29
C VAL A 49 -22.06 -29.55 -5.74
N ASN A 50 -21.79 -28.42 -6.41
CA ASN A 50 -22.16 -28.20 -7.79
C ASN A 50 -21.12 -27.36 -8.56
N HIS A 51 -21.14 -27.45 -9.90
CA HIS A 51 -20.22 -26.71 -10.77
C HIS A 51 -20.32 -25.18 -10.65
N LYS A 52 -21.45 -24.64 -10.16
CA LYS A 52 -21.60 -23.20 -9.98
C LYS A 52 -20.74 -22.73 -8.80
N GLU A 53 -20.80 -23.43 -7.67
CA GLU A 53 -19.99 -23.18 -6.47
C GLU A 53 -18.49 -23.33 -6.74
N GLN A 54 -18.10 -24.30 -7.59
CA GLN A 54 -16.72 -24.45 -8.05
C GLN A 54 -16.15 -23.18 -8.72
N ILE A 55 -17.01 -22.31 -9.24
CA ILE A 55 -16.60 -21.07 -9.90
C ILE A 55 -16.85 -19.86 -9.00
N SER A 56 -18.01 -19.76 -8.36
CA SER A 56 -18.36 -18.58 -7.55
C SER A 56 -17.50 -18.42 -6.31
N ASP A 57 -17.22 -19.50 -5.59
CA ASP A 57 -16.62 -19.41 -4.27
C ASP A 57 -15.11 -19.08 -4.35
N PRO A 58 -14.32 -19.67 -5.29
CA PRO A 58 -12.96 -19.21 -5.51
C PRO A 58 -12.86 -17.76 -6.01
N LEU A 59 -13.84 -17.29 -6.78
CA LEU A 59 -13.89 -15.90 -7.24
C LEU A 59 -14.12 -14.92 -6.08
N GLU A 60 -15.02 -15.25 -5.15
CA GLU A 60 -15.26 -14.43 -3.96
C GLU A 60 -14.00 -14.30 -3.08
N ILE A 61 -13.24 -15.40 -2.93
CA ILE A 61 -11.95 -15.37 -2.22
C ILE A 61 -10.95 -14.47 -2.97
N HIS A 62 -10.93 -14.55 -4.31
CA HIS A 62 -10.07 -13.68 -5.13
C HIS A 62 -10.43 -12.19 -4.97
N ASP A 63 -11.71 -11.84 -4.92
CA ASP A 63 -12.17 -10.47 -4.70
C ASP A 63 -11.68 -9.92 -3.35
N GLN A 64 -11.76 -10.73 -2.29
CA GLN A 64 -11.23 -10.36 -0.97
C GLN A 64 -9.71 -10.12 -0.99
N ILE A 65 -8.96 -10.93 -1.75
CA ILE A 65 -7.50 -10.74 -1.92
C ILE A 65 -7.22 -9.40 -2.65
N VAL A 66 -7.98 -9.08 -3.69
CA VAL A 66 -7.85 -7.82 -4.42
C VAL A 66 -8.14 -6.62 -3.51
N GLU A 67 -9.19 -6.69 -2.69
CA GLU A 67 -9.52 -5.63 -1.73
C GLU A 67 -8.38 -5.37 -0.73
N VAL A 68 -7.77 -6.43 -0.20
CA VAL A 68 -6.63 -6.32 0.71
C VAL A 68 -5.42 -5.66 0.02
N LEU A 69 -5.12 -6.05 -1.23
CA LEU A 69 -4.02 -5.45 -2.01
C LEU A 69 -4.25 -3.96 -2.29
N ASP A 70 -5.48 -3.58 -2.62
CA ASP A 70 -5.86 -2.17 -2.82
C ASP A 70 -5.71 -1.36 -1.52
N GLY A 71 -6.17 -1.92 -0.39
CA GLY A 71 -6.01 -1.31 0.94
C GLY A 71 -4.54 -1.07 1.30
N LEU A 72 -3.68 -2.07 1.11
CA LEU A 72 -2.22 -1.95 1.34
C LEU A 72 -1.58 -0.89 0.44
N THR A 73 -1.98 -0.86 -0.83
CA THR A 73 -1.49 0.12 -1.81
C THR A 73 -1.85 1.54 -1.40
N LYS A 74 -3.10 1.77 -0.96
CA LYS A 74 -3.55 3.08 -0.47
C LYS A 74 -2.78 3.54 0.76
N ILE A 75 -2.49 2.64 1.70
CA ILE A 75 -1.68 2.93 2.89
C ILE A 75 -0.26 3.36 2.46
N GLN A 76 0.39 2.59 1.59
CA GLN A 76 1.72 2.89 1.07
C GLN A 76 1.79 4.26 0.39
N LEU A 77 0.81 4.57 -0.48
CA LEU A 77 0.72 5.85 -1.17
C LEU A 77 0.50 7.01 -0.19
N SER A 78 -0.34 6.82 0.83
CA SER A 78 -0.58 7.85 1.87
C SER A 78 0.68 8.14 2.68
N LEU A 79 1.44 7.11 3.03
CA LEU A 79 2.71 7.20 3.74
C LEU A 79 3.74 7.98 2.92
N ALA A 80 3.87 7.64 1.63
CA ALA A 80 4.76 8.34 0.71
C ALA A 80 4.40 9.84 0.57
N ARG A 81 3.11 10.16 0.47
CA ARG A 81 2.64 11.56 0.42
C ARG A 81 2.95 12.32 1.70
N ASN A 82 2.68 11.73 2.87
CA ASN A 82 2.98 12.34 4.17
C ASN A 82 4.48 12.61 4.32
N MET A 83 5.32 11.66 3.88
CA MET A 83 6.78 11.83 3.89
C MET A 83 7.23 12.96 2.96
N LYS A 84 6.67 13.05 1.74
CA LYS A 84 6.95 14.16 0.82
C LYS A 84 6.60 15.51 1.45
N ILE A 85 5.44 15.64 2.08
CA ILE A 85 5.01 16.89 2.72
C ILE A 85 5.98 17.30 3.85
N VAL A 86 6.40 16.34 4.67
CA VAL A 86 7.35 16.61 5.75
C VAL A 86 8.71 17.08 5.20
N LEU A 87 9.23 16.41 4.18
CA LEU A 87 10.54 16.71 3.62
C LEU A 87 10.55 18.02 2.81
N ASN A 88 9.45 18.34 2.10
CA ASN A 88 9.36 19.53 1.24
C ASN A 88 8.93 20.81 1.97
N ARG A 89 8.68 20.76 3.29
CA ARG A 89 8.33 21.93 4.10
C ARG A 89 9.47 22.94 4.30
N GLY A 90 10.66 22.66 3.76
CA GLY A 90 11.83 23.55 3.83
C GLY A 90 11.91 24.62 2.73
N GLU A 91 11.13 24.51 1.64
CA GLU A 91 11.19 25.42 0.49
C GLU A 91 10.07 26.49 0.49
N SER A 92 9.18 26.47 1.48
CA SER A 92 7.98 27.34 1.50
C SER A 92 8.21 28.74 2.11
N GLU A 93 9.44 29.25 2.11
CA GLU A 93 9.76 30.63 2.53
C GLU A 93 10.58 31.42 1.50
N SER A 94 10.52 31.07 0.21
CA SER A 94 10.98 31.97 -0.86
C SER A 94 9.91 32.13 -1.93
N MET A 95 9.34 33.32 -1.92
CA MET A 95 8.61 34.02 -2.99
C MET A 95 8.48 33.33 -4.35
N GLY A 96 7.24 33.29 -4.84
CA GLY A 96 6.94 33.77 -6.19
C GLY A 96 6.76 32.69 -7.26
N ASP A 97 5.51 32.61 -7.72
CA ASP A 97 5.14 32.36 -9.12
C ASP A 97 5.24 30.93 -9.65
N GLY A 98 4.28 30.57 -10.50
CA GLY A 98 4.40 29.41 -11.39
C GLY A 98 3.64 28.14 -10.98
N VAL A 99 2.37 28.12 -11.38
CA VAL A 99 1.67 26.94 -11.89
C VAL A 99 2.61 25.91 -12.55
N GLY A 100 2.55 24.65 -12.10
CA GLY A 100 3.16 23.49 -12.77
C GLY A 100 2.91 22.24 -11.91
N GLY A 101 1.79 21.54 -12.04
CA GLY A 101 1.36 20.92 -13.28
C GLY A 101 1.92 19.50 -13.30
N ASP A 102 1.08 18.55 -12.91
CA ASP A 102 0.99 17.20 -13.45
C ASP A 102 2.29 16.57 -14.01
N SER A 103 2.89 15.65 -13.27
CA SER A 103 4.03 14.86 -13.77
C SER A 103 4.01 13.41 -13.29
N PHE A 104 2.82 12.82 -13.19
CA PHE A 104 2.65 11.36 -13.05
C PHE A 104 1.50 10.80 -13.93
N SER A 105 1.09 11.55 -14.95
CA SER A 105 0.11 11.13 -15.96
C SER A 105 0.69 11.32 -17.37
N GLY A 106 1.73 10.55 -17.72
CA GLY A 106 2.30 10.65 -19.05
C GLY A 106 3.52 9.77 -19.29
N ASP A 107 3.39 8.45 -19.09
CA ASP A 107 4.26 7.50 -19.80
C ASP A 107 3.64 6.09 -19.85
N PHE A 108 2.49 5.96 -20.50
CA PHE A 108 2.02 4.66 -21.01
C PHE A 108 1.37 4.77 -22.40
N ASP A 109 1.55 5.90 -23.09
CA ASP A 109 0.95 6.13 -24.41
C ASP A 109 1.96 6.78 -25.37
N SER A 110 3.13 6.16 -25.54
CA SER A 110 3.86 6.21 -26.82
C SER A 110 4.93 5.11 -26.90
N MET A 111 4.62 4.10 -27.72
CA MET A 111 5.53 3.16 -28.42
C MET A 111 6.25 2.07 -27.62
#